data_AF-A0A402BVZ3-F1
#
_entry.id   AF-A0A402BVZ3-F1
#
_cell.length_a   1.000
_cell.length_b   1.000
_cell.length_c   1.000
_cell.angle_alpha   90.00
_cell.angle_beta   90.00
_cell.angle_gamma   90.00
#
_symmetry.space_group_name_H-M   'P 1'
#
loop_
_entity.id
_entity.type
_entity.pdbx_description
1 polymer ?
#
loop_
_entity_poly.entity_id
_entity_poly.type
_entity_poly.pdbx_seq_one_letter_code
_entity_poly.pdbx_strand_id
1 'polypeptide(L)'
;MNHKLELLELLEKIPAEKLPEAVNAIRSLLDPTPEVSTLKTQAAHSDQALHELLTAIIGSVTNSLYDLSTENERAGAKILANRLDFSRMKILESWDTYRKKRPID
;
A
#
# COMPACT_ATOMS: atom_id res chain seq x y z
N MET A 1 -26.99 -13.43 -12.18
CA MET A 1 -25.74 -14.21 -12.28
C MET A 1 -25.84 -15.37 -11.31
N ASN A 2 -25.80 -16.61 -11.81
CA ASN A 2 -26.04 -17.80 -10.99
C ASN A 2 -24.70 -18.31 -10.48
N HIS A 3 -24.24 -17.78 -9.33
CA HIS A 3 -22.88 -17.94 -8.80
C HIS A 3 -22.51 -19.42 -8.57
N LYS A 4 -23.53 -20.28 -8.48
CA LYS A 4 -23.42 -21.73 -8.37
C LYS A 4 -22.88 -22.40 -9.64
N LEU A 5 -23.16 -21.84 -10.82
CA LEU A 5 -22.65 -22.35 -12.11
C LEU A 5 -21.18 -21.97 -12.32
N GLU A 6 -20.79 -20.75 -11.95
CA GLU A 6 -19.37 -20.32 -12.02
C GLU A 6 -18.48 -21.14 -11.07
N LEU A 7 -18.99 -21.48 -9.88
CA LEU A 7 -18.28 -22.38 -8.96
C LEU A 7 -18.15 -23.80 -9.52
N LEU A 8 -19.18 -24.31 -10.21
CA LEU A 8 -19.12 -25.62 -10.86
C LEU A 8 -18.12 -25.63 -12.03
N GLU A 9 -18.09 -24.57 -12.86
CA GLU A 9 -17.09 -24.42 -13.92
C GLU A 9 -15.65 -24.31 -13.39
N LEU A 10 -15.46 -23.65 -12.24
CA LEU A 10 -14.16 -23.57 -11.59
C LEU A 10 -13.74 -24.92 -10.99
N LEU A 11 -14.68 -25.70 -10.45
CA LEU A 11 -14.43 -27.05 -9.96
C LEU A 11 -14.04 -28.02 -11.09
N GLU A 12 -14.59 -27.87 -12.28
CA GLU A 12 -14.26 -28.69 -13.45
C GLU A 12 -12.86 -28.35 -14.04
N LYS A 13 -12.40 -27.11 -13.84
CA LYS A 13 -11.09 -26.62 -14.30
C LYS A 13 -9.94 -26.83 -13.30
N ILE A 14 -10.22 -27.29 -12.08
CA ILE A 14 -9.18 -27.51 -11.06
C ILE A 14 -8.69 -28.96 -11.14
N PRO A 15 -7.38 -29.20 -11.33
CA PRO A 15 -6.82 -30.55 -11.32
C PRO A 15 -7.08 -31.21 -9.97
N ALA A 16 -7.47 -32.49 -9.98
CA ALA A 16 -7.96 -33.22 -8.81
C ALA A 16 -7.00 -33.22 -7.60
N GLU A 17 -5.71 -32.94 -7.82
CA GLU A 17 -4.69 -32.77 -6.80
C GLU A 17 -4.90 -31.55 -5.89
N LYS A 18 -5.63 -30.51 -6.35
CA LYS A 18 -5.87 -29.27 -5.58
C LYS A 18 -7.27 -29.15 -4.99
N LEU A 19 -8.13 -30.13 -5.24
CA LEU A 19 -9.43 -30.26 -4.56
C LEU A 19 -9.32 -30.23 -3.03
N PRO A 20 -8.39 -30.94 -2.35
CA PRO A 20 -8.30 -30.87 -0.90
C PRO A 20 -7.87 -29.49 -0.40
N GLU A 21 -7.05 -28.77 -1.18
CA GLU A 21 -6.62 -27.39 -0.89
C GLU A 21 -7.77 -26.40 -1.05
N ALA A 22 -8.55 -26.51 -2.13
CA ALA A 22 -9.72 -25.68 -2.36
C ALA A 22 -10.84 -25.94 -1.34
N VAL A 23 -11.05 -27.21 -0.98
CA VAL A 23 -12.01 -27.60 0.07
C VAL A 23 -11.53 -27.12 1.44
N ASN A 24 -10.22 -27.17 1.74
CA ASN A 24 -9.66 -26.57 2.96
C ASN A 24 -9.78 -25.04 2.97
N ALA A 25 -9.58 -24.36 1.84
CA ALA A 25 -9.78 -22.91 1.76
C ALA A 25 -11.24 -22.53 2.00
N ILE A 26 -12.18 -23.29 1.44
CA ILE A 26 -13.62 -23.10 1.68
C ILE A 26 -13.98 -23.41 3.14
N ARG A 27 -13.36 -24.42 3.74
CA ARG A 27 -13.54 -24.77 5.16
C ARG A 27 -12.96 -23.69 6.09
N SER A 28 -11.81 -23.13 5.74
CA SER A 28 -11.17 -22.00 6.44
C SER A 28 -12.01 -20.71 6.34
N LEU A 29 -12.73 -20.51 5.22
CA LEU A 29 -13.70 -19.44 5.06
C LEU A 29 -15.01 -19.66 5.86
N LEU A 30 -15.41 -20.91 6.11
CA LEU A 30 -16.65 -21.24 6.82
C LEU A 30 -16.48 -21.46 8.33
N ASP A 31 -15.29 -21.81 8.82
CA ASP A 31 -15.02 -21.99 10.25
C ASP A 31 -14.33 -20.74 10.84
N PRO A 32 -15.02 -19.90 11.63
CA PRO A 32 -14.41 -18.78 12.32
C PRO A 32 -13.67 -19.31 13.56
N THR A 33 -12.45 -19.82 13.38
CA THR A 33 -11.50 -20.09 14.47
C THR A 33 -10.10 -19.55 14.09
N PRO A 34 -9.12 -19.49 15.01
CA PRO A 34 -8.28 -18.33 15.35
C PRO A 34 -7.15 -17.98 14.34
N GLU A 35 -7.33 -18.23 13.04
CA GLU A 35 -6.39 -17.87 11.97
C GLU A 35 -6.56 -16.42 11.46
N VAL A 36 -7.53 -15.67 11.99
CA VAL A 36 -7.64 -14.22 11.71
C VAL A 36 -6.39 -13.48 12.17
N SER A 37 -5.68 -14.00 13.18
CA SER A 37 -4.44 -13.41 13.66
C SER A 37 -3.31 -13.53 12.64
N THR A 38 -3.13 -14.66 11.95
CA THR A 38 -2.03 -14.87 10.99
C THR A 38 -2.25 -14.13 9.67
N LEU A 39 -3.50 -14.00 9.21
CA LEU A 39 -3.86 -13.17 8.05
C LEU A 39 -3.74 -11.67 8.36
N LYS A 40 -4.11 -11.24 9.58
CA LYS A 40 -3.80 -9.88 10.06
C LYS A 40 -2.30 -9.64 10.13
N THR A 41 -1.51 -10.60 10.59
CA THR A 41 -0.05 -10.47 10.66
C THR A 41 0.58 -10.34 9.27
N GLN A 42 0.18 -11.16 8.28
CA GLN A 42 0.68 -11.01 6.91
C GLN A 42 0.22 -9.71 6.22
N ALA A 43 -1.04 -9.31 6.42
CA ALA A 43 -1.56 -8.04 5.91
C ALA A 43 -0.85 -6.84 6.57
N ALA A 44 -0.61 -6.89 7.89
CA ALA A 44 0.11 -5.87 8.64
C ALA A 44 1.58 -5.76 8.18
N HIS A 45 2.26 -6.88 7.92
CA HIS A 45 3.62 -6.88 7.38
C HIS A 45 3.71 -6.28 5.98
N SER A 46 2.72 -6.55 5.11
CA SER A 46 2.64 -5.95 3.78
C SER A 46 2.39 -4.44 3.86
N ASP A 47 1.51 -4.01 4.76
CA ASP A 47 1.16 -2.59 4.91
C ASP A 47 2.29 -1.76 5.54
N GLN A 48 3.08 -2.40 6.41
CA GLN A 48 4.30 -1.84 6.98
C GLN A 48 5.44 -1.74 5.96
N ALA A 49 5.66 -2.75 5.13
CA ALA A 49 6.63 -2.67 4.03
C ALA A 49 6.28 -1.56 3.03
N LEU A 50 4.98 -1.41 2.71
CA LEU A 50 4.49 -0.31 1.88
C LEU A 50 4.67 1.04 2.58
N HIS A 51 4.48 1.11 3.90
CA HIS A 51 4.79 2.33 4.67
C HIS A 51 6.25 2.74 4.54
N GLU A 52 7.16 1.80 4.76
CA GLU A 52 8.60 2.05 4.75
C GLU A 52 9.05 2.52 3.36
N LEU A 53 8.54 1.88 2.30
CA LEU A 53 8.79 2.30 0.93
C LEU A 53 8.30 3.74 0.68
N LEU A 54 7.05 4.05 1.06
CA LEU A 54 6.52 5.42 0.89
C LEU A 54 7.31 6.44 1.72
N THR A 55 7.78 6.07 2.91
CA THR A 55 8.62 6.91 3.76
C THR A 55 9.95 7.24 3.07
N ALA A 56 10.60 6.22 2.51
CA ALA A 56 11.85 6.39 1.76
C ALA A 56 11.66 7.27 0.52
N ILE A 57 10.60 7.03 -0.26
CA ILE A 57 10.27 7.82 -1.45
C ILE A 57 10.03 9.29 -1.08
N ILE A 58 9.20 9.55 -0.07
CA ILE A 58 8.87 10.91 0.34
C ILE A 58 10.09 11.63 0.92
N GLY A 59 10.93 10.94 1.69
CA GLY A 59 12.21 11.50 2.13
C GLY A 59 13.09 11.89 0.95
N SER A 60 13.26 11.00 -0.02
CA SER A 60 14.08 11.27 -1.22
C SER A 60 13.54 12.44 -2.04
N VAL A 61 12.24 12.47 -2.30
CA VAL A 61 11.59 13.51 -3.12
C VAL A 61 11.66 14.87 -2.41
N THR A 62 11.36 14.91 -1.11
CA THR A 62 11.34 16.18 -0.36
C THR A 62 12.74 16.76 -0.17
N ASN A 63 13.78 15.92 -0.04
CA ASN A 63 15.17 16.36 -0.05
C ASN A 63 15.57 16.89 -1.44
N SER A 64 15.25 16.17 -2.50
CA SER A 64 15.56 16.60 -3.87
C SER A 64 14.90 17.94 -4.22
N LEU A 65 13.64 18.14 -3.82
CA LEU A 65 12.94 19.41 -4.02
C LEU A 65 13.55 20.55 -3.21
N TYR A 66 14.04 20.27 -2.00
CA TYR A 66 14.74 21.26 -1.17
C TYR A 66 16.07 21.68 -1.81
N ASP A 67 16.87 20.71 -2.26
CA ASP A 67 18.16 20.96 -2.89
C ASP A 67 17.98 21.77 -4.18
N LEU A 68 17.04 21.35 -5.05
CA LEU A 68 16.69 22.08 -6.27
C LEU A 68 16.17 23.48 -5.98
N SER A 69 15.33 23.66 -4.95
CA SER A 69 14.83 24.99 -4.56
C SER A 69 16.00 25.90 -4.17
N THR A 70 16.90 25.41 -3.31
CA THR A 70 18.07 26.15 -2.84
C THR A 70 19.04 26.50 -3.97
N GLU A 71 19.26 25.58 -4.90
CA GLU A 71 20.09 25.82 -6.09
C GLU A 71 19.47 26.89 -6.99
N ASN A 72 18.16 26.83 -7.23
CA ASN A 72 17.46 27.83 -8.04
C ASN A 72 17.40 29.20 -7.35
N GLU A 73 17.31 29.24 -6.03
CA GLU A 73 17.37 30.49 -5.27
C GLU A 73 18.75 31.15 -5.42
N ARG A 74 19.83 30.37 -5.30
CA ARG A 74 21.21 30.82 -5.53
C ARG A 74 21.45 31.29 -6.96
N ALA A 75 20.83 30.63 -7.94
CA ALA A 75 20.88 31.03 -9.35
C ALA A 75 20.01 32.26 -9.68
N GLY A 76 19.28 32.81 -8.71
CA GLY A 76 18.40 33.97 -8.89
C GLY A 76 17.03 33.65 -9.49
N ALA A 77 16.73 32.38 -9.75
CA ALA A 77 15.45 31.89 -10.29
C ALA A 77 14.37 31.78 -9.19
N LYS A 78 14.07 32.89 -8.51
CA LYS A 78 13.19 32.94 -7.32
C LYS A 78 11.80 32.35 -7.50
N ILE A 79 11.18 32.55 -8.67
CA ILE A 79 9.84 32.00 -8.95
C ILE A 79 9.89 30.47 -8.99
N LEU A 80 10.94 29.89 -9.60
CA LEU A 80 11.10 28.46 -9.68
C LEU A 80 11.44 27.85 -8.32
N ALA A 81 12.34 28.48 -7.56
CA ALA A 81 12.63 28.10 -6.18
C ALA A 81 11.36 28.05 -5.31
N ASN A 82 10.57 29.12 -5.32
CA ASN A 82 9.31 29.18 -4.57
C ASN A 82 8.31 28.10 -5.00
N ARG A 83 8.25 27.77 -6.30
CA ARG A 83 7.38 26.69 -6.80
C ARG A 83 7.84 25.32 -6.31
N LEU A 84 9.15 25.06 -6.33
CA LEU A 84 9.72 23.80 -5.83
C LEU A 84 9.49 23.62 -4.33
N ASP A 85 9.68 24.69 -3.55
CA ASP A 85 9.44 24.65 -2.11
C ASP A 85 7.95 24.50 -1.78
N PHE A 86 7.07 25.17 -2.52
CA PHE A 86 5.63 24.95 -2.41
C PHE A 86 5.23 23.49 -2.69
N SER A 87 5.76 22.90 -3.76
CA SER A 87 5.55 21.48 -4.07
C SER A 87 6.03 20.56 -2.93
N ARG A 88 7.20 20.86 -2.35
CA ARG A 88 7.73 20.15 -1.19
C ARG A 88 6.79 20.22 0.01
N MET A 89 6.29 21.42 0.34
CA MET A 89 5.33 21.60 1.44
C MET A 89 4.04 20.81 1.21
N LYS A 90 3.50 20.82 -0.01
CA LYS A 90 2.26 20.08 -0.36
C LYS A 90 2.41 18.57 -0.21
N ILE A 91 3.57 18.03 -0.58
CA ILE A 91 3.87 16.60 -0.39
C ILE A 91 3.94 16.28 1.11
N LEU A 92 4.61 17.12 1.91
CA LEU A 92 4.71 16.92 3.36
C LEU A 92 3.35 17.01 4.07
N GLU A 93 2.49 17.96 3.69
CA GLU A 93 1.12 18.07 4.20
C GLU A 93 0.28 16.82 3.87
N SER A 94 0.38 16.34 2.63
CA SER A 94 -0.32 15.13 2.18
C SER A 94 0.18 13.89 2.93
N TRP A 95 1.51 13.81 3.16
CA TRP A 95 2.13 12.74 3.91
C TRP A 95 1.73 12.72 5.38
N ASP A 96 1.65 13.89 6.02
CA ASP A 96 1.17 14.03 7.39
C ASP A 96 -0.30 13.59 7.52
N THR A 97 -1.13 13.99 6.55
CA THR A 97 -2.54 13.55 6.48
C THR A 97 -2.66 12.04 6.33
N TYR A 98 -1.83 11.43 5.47
CA TYR A 98 -1.79 9.98 5.30
C TYR A 98 -1.38 9.26 6.60
N ARG A 99 -0.32 9.73 7.27
CA ARG A 99 0.14 9.15 8.54
C ARG A 99 -0.91 9.24 9.64
N LYS A 100 -1.62 10.37 9.75
CA LYS A 100 -2.70 10.57 10.74
C LYS A 100 -3.92 9.67 10.51
N LYS A 101 -4.18 9.29 9.26
CA LYS A 101 -5.31 8.41 8.91
C LYS A 101 -5.01 6.93 9.12
N ARG A 102 -3.75 6.57 9.40
CA ARG A 102 -3.43 5.19 9.73
C ARG A 102 -3.80 4.88 11.18
N PRO A 103 -4.54 3.79 11.44
CA PRO A 103 -4.65 3.28 12.79
C PRO A 103 -3.25 2.88 13.26
N ILE A 104 -2.82 3.45 14.37
CA ILE A 104 -1.68 2.95 15.13
C ILE A 104 -2.17 1.62 15.71
N ASP A 105 -1.69 0.50 15.18
CA ASP A 105 -1.83 -0.82 15.84
C ASP A 105 -1.09 -0.81 17.18
#